data_AF-A0A3C0WDR3-F1
#
_entry.id   AF-A0A3C0WDR3-F1
#
_cell.length_a   1.000
_cell.length_b   1.000
_cell.length_c   1.000
_cell.angle_alpha   90.00
_cell.angle_beta   90.00
_cell.angle_gamma   90.00
#
_symmetry.space_group_name_H-M   'P 1'
#
loop_
_entity.id
_entity.type
_entity.pdbx_description
1 polymer ?
#
loop_
_entity_poly.entity_id
_entity_poly.type
_entity_poly.pdbx_seq_one_letter_code
_entity_poly.pdbx_strand_id
1 'polypeptide(L)'
;MADLPGHTTEFQNVTMRNLLSNSRVLKLATLCLLLSSATAIAQRDIEFHNDIVPLFTRFGCNAGACHGAAVGRGDFKLSLFGSDPDSDYDSVVRHLRGRRINIATPEESLLLLKPTEQVA
;
A
#
# COMPACT_ATOMS: atom_id res chain seq x y z
N MET A 1 -62.72 34.03 -11.26
CA MET A 1 -61.92 32.83 -11.62
C MET A 1 -60.46 33.26 -11.59
N ALA A 2 -59.62 32.98 -10.60
CA ALA A 2 -59.76 32.33 -9.30
C ALA A 2 -58.66 32.92 -8.40
N ASP A 3 -58.97 33.12 -7.13
CA ASP A 3 -58.05 33.49 -6.06
C ASP A 3 -57.80 32.23 -5.23
N LEU A 4 -56.55 31.76 -5.05
CA LEU A 4 -56.16 30.82 -3.97
C LEU A 4 -54.67 30.98 -3.59
N PRO A 5 -54.28 30.93 -2.29
CA PRO A 5 -52.99 31.40 -1.80
C PRO A 5 -52.00 30.29 -1.33
N GLY A 6 -50.71 30.47 -1.63
CA GLY A 6 -49.63 30.68 -0.64
C GLY A 6 -49.25 29.64 0.44
N HIS A 7 -49.57 28.34 0.34
CA HIS A 7 -49.45 27.45 1.52
C HIS A 7 -48.16 26.60 1.70
N THR A 8 -47.12 26.70 0.86
CA THR A 8 -46.03 25.68 0.86
C THR A 8 -44.69 26.09 1.49
N THR A 9 -44.43 27.37 1.77
CA THR A 9 -43.10 27.85 2.23
C THR A 9 -42.90 27.86 3.74
N GLU A 10 -43.95 27.69 4.55
CA GLU A 10 -43.86 27.82 6.02
C GLU A 10 -43.49 26.49 6.70
N PHE A 11 -44.01 25.37 6.22
CA PHE A 11 -43.78 24.03 6.79
C PHE A 11 -42.35 23.51 6.64
N GLN A 12 -41.64 23.90 5.57
CA GLN A 12 -40.25 23.49 5.38
C GLN A 12 -39.28 24.25 6.31
N ASN A 13 -39.63 25.48 6.72
CA ASN A 13 -38.78 26.34 7.54
C ASN A 13 -38.89 26.06 9.05
N VAL A 14 -40.07 25.63 9.54
CA VAL A 14 -40.29 25.28 10.96
C VAL A 14 -39.52 24.02 11.35
N THR A 15 -39.54 22.99 10.50
CA THR A 15 -38.82 21.73 10.73
C THR A 15 -37.31 21.95 10.76
N MET A 16 -36.75 22.75 9.84
CA MET A 16 -35.31 23.09 9.80
C MET A 16 -34.86 23.93 11.00
N ARG A 17 -35.67 24.89 11.46
CA ARG A 17 -35.35 25.71 12.65
C ARG A 17 -35.39 24.89 13.93
N ASN A 18 -36.32 23.94 14.06
CA ASN A 18 -36.39 23.02 15.21
C ASN A 18 -35.23 22.01 15.25
N LEU A 19 -34.75 21.56 14.08
CA LEU A 19 -33.56 20.71 13.97
C LEU A 19 -32.30 21.42 14.45
N LEU A 20 -32.14 22.72 14.14
CA LEU A 20 -30.98 23.52 14.53
C LEU A 20 -31.05 24.06 15.98
N SER A 21 -32.25 24.16 16.58
CA SER A 21 -32.44 24.59 17.98
C SER A 21 -32.31 23.45 18.99
N ASN A 22 -32.30 22.19 18.54
CA ASN A 22 -32.33 21.05 19.43
C ASN A 22 -30.90 20.58 19.77
N SER A 23 -30.43 20.97 20.96
CA SER A 23 -29.08 20.66 21.45
C SER A 23 -28.75 19.16 21.45
N ARG A 24 -29.75 18.27 21.47
CA ARG A 24 -29.55 16.82 21.32
C ARG A 24 -29.12 16.45 19.90
N VAL A 25 -29.78 16.99 18.88
CA VAL A 25 -29.44 16.76 17.46
C VAL A 25 -28.05 17.31 17.17
N LEU A 26 -27.72 18.50 17.71
CA LEU A 26 -26.40 19.09 17.57
C LEU A 26 -25.32 18.23 18.24
N LYS A 27 -25.54 17.78 19.49
CA LYS A 27 -24.61 16.91 20.22
C LYS A 27 -24.41 15.56 19.54
N LEU A 28 -25.47 14.96 18.97
CA LEU A 28 -25.37 13.72 18.20
C LEU A 28 -24.59 13.93 16.88
N ALA A 29 -24.82 15.03 16.17
CA ALA A 29 -24.08 15.36 14.96
C ALA A 29 -22.59 15.65 15.25
N THR A 30 -22.28 16.36 16.34
CA THR A 30 -20.88 16.58 16.78
C THR A 30 -20.22 15.28 17.23
N LEU A 31 -20.94 14.39 17.95
CA LEU A 31 -20.41 13.09 18.36
C LEU A 31 -20.14 12.17 17.15
N CYS A 32 -21.00 12.20 16.12
CA CYS A 32 -20.76 11.47 14.86
C CYS A 32 -19.56 12.04 14.08
N LEU A 33 -19.37 13.36 14.06
CA LEU A 33 -18.18 13.97 13.44
C LEU A 33 -16.89 13.57 14.17
N LEU A 34 -16.91 13.52 15.51
CA LEU A 34 -15.76 13.11 16.33
C LEU A 34 -15.41 11.62 16.16
N LEU A 35 -16.41 10.75 15.96
CA LEU A 35 -16.21 9.31 15.71
C LEU A 35 -15.74 8.98 14.29
N SER A 36 -15.89 9.89 13.33
CA SER A 36 -15.60 9.66 11.91
C SER A 36 -14.14 9.94 11.50
N SER A 37 -13.20 9.92 12.45
CA SER A 37 -11.77 9.94 12.13
C SER A 37 -11.35 8.58 11.57
N ALA A 38 -11.87 8.23 10.39
CA ALA A 38 -11.37 7.12 9.60
C ALA A 38 -9.92 7.44 9.27
N THR A 39 -9.01 6.73 9.91
CA THR A 39 -7.58 6.80 9.62
C THR A 39 -7.43 6.22 8.22
N ALA A 40 -7.40 7.08 7.21
CA ALA A 40 -6.96 6.69 5.88
C ALA A 40 -5.48 6.31 6.03
N ILE A 41 -5.20 5.01 6.11
CA ILE A 41 -3.84 4.51 5.99
C ILE A 41 -3.45 4.83 4.56
N ALA A 42 -2.70 5.91 4.38
CA ALA A 42 -2.08 6.20 3.10
C ALA A 42 -1.16 5.02 2.78
N GLN A 43 -1.53 4.23 1.76
CA GLN A 43 -0.67 3.18 1.24
C GLN A 43 0.57 3.88 0.68
N ARG A 44 1.70 3.77 1.39
CA ARG A 44 2.97 4.29 0.89
C ARG A 44 3.44 3.43 -0.28
N ASP A 45 4.13 4.05 -1.22
CA ASP A 45 4.79 3.31 -2.30
C ASP A 45 5.88 2.41 -1.73
N ILE A 46 6.08 1.26 -2.37
CA ILE A 46 7.15 0.32 -2.05
C ILE A 46 8.39 0.72 -2.82
N GLU A 47 9.48 0.95 -2.11
CA GLU A 47 10.78 1.31 -2.67
C GLU A 47 11.74 0.13 -2.57
N PHE A 48 12.31 -0.31 -3.68
CA PHE A 48 13.18 -1.48 -3.71
C PHE A 48 14.35 -1.40 -2.73
N HIS A 49 15.02 -0.24 -2.67
CA HIS A 49 16.14 -0.02 -1.76
C HIS A 49 15.72 -0.05 -0.29
N ASN A 50 14.61 0.59 0.08
CA ASN A 50 14.23 0.73 1.49
C ASN A 50 13.40 -0.46 2.01
N ASP A 51 12.72 -1.19 1.13
CA ASP A 51 11.78 -2.23 1.52
C ASP A 51 12.22 -3.64 1.15
N ILE A 52 12.97 -3.81 0.05
CA ILE A 52 13.31 -5.14 -0.49
C ILE A 52 14.76 -5.52 -0.19
N VAL A 53 15.72 -4.63 -0.43
CA VAL A 53 17.15 -4.88 -0.13
C VAL A 53 17.38 -5.28 1.34
N PRO A 54 16.75 -4.65 2.34
CA PRO A 54 16.93 -5.04 3.74
C PRO A 54 16.42 -6.46 4.04
N LEU A 55 15.45 -6.96 3.28
CA LEU A 55 15.00 -8.35 3.41
C LEU A 55 16.09 -9.33 2.97
N PHE A 56 16.79 -9.04 1.86
CA PHE A 56 17.93 -9.85 1.44
C PHE A 56 19.03 -9.89 2.49
N THR A 57 19.30 -8.76 3.14
CA THR A 57 20.27 -8.68 4.24
C THR A 57 19.79 -9.45 5.46
N ARG A 58 18.54 -9.27 5.87
CA ARG A 58 17.94 -9.95 7.03
C ARG A 58 18.01 -11.46 6.92
N PHE A 59 17.79 -12.01 5.73
CA PHE A 59 17.83 -13.45 5.47
C PHE A 59 19.20 -13.94 4.95
N GLY A 60 20.21 -13.06 4.86
CA GLY A 60 21.57 -13.40 4.47
C GLY A 60 21.77 -13.74 2.99
N CYS A 61 20.80 -13.46 2.13
CA CYS A 61 20.87 -13.76 0.70
C CYS A 61 22.02 -13.00 0.02
N ASN A 62 22.16 -11.71 0.35
CA ASN A 62 23.20 -10.82 -0.18
C ASN A 62 24.49 -10.80 0.68
N ALA A 63 24.70 -11.81 1.53
CA ALA A 63 25.94 -11.95 2.27
C ALA A 63 27.06 -12.51 1.38
N GLY A 64 28.31 -12.22 1.74
CA GLY A 64 29.50 -12.69 1.02
C GLY A 64 29.64 -14.22 0.96
N ALA A 65 28.92 -14.94 1.83
CA ALA A 65 28.86 -16.41 1.81
C ALA A 65 27.95 -16.96 0.70
N CYS A 66 27.05 -16.16 0.09
CA CYS A 66 26.05 -16.63 -0.87
C CYS A 66 25.99 -15.73 -2.13
N HIS A 67 24.84 -15.12 -2.44
CA HIS A 67 24.68 -14.29 -3.64
C HIS A 67 25.40 -12.94 -3.55
N GLY A 68 25.77 -12.50 -2.34
CA GLY A 68 26.62 -11.32 -2.11
C GLY A 68 28.12 -11.57 -2.32
N ALA A 69 28.52 -12.79 -2.67
CA ALA A 69 29.91 -13.10 -3.01
C ALA A 69 30.36 -12.30 -4.25
N ALA A 70 31.67 -12.06 -4.39
CA ALA A 70 32.22 -11.32 -5.53
C ALA A 70 31.77 -11.86 -6.91
N VAL A 71 31.54 -13.18 -7.00
CA VAL A 71 31.06 -13.86 -8.22
C VAL A 71 29.56 -14.16 -8.22
N GLY A 72 28.86 -14.00 -7.08
CA GLY A 72 27.49 -14.48 -6.91
C GLY A 72 27.37 -16.01 -6.93
N ARG A 73 26.16 -16.53 -7.14
CA ARG A 73 25.88 -17.98 -7.26
C ARG A 73 24.73 -18.23 -8.24
N GLY A 74 24.83 -19.27 -9.07
CA GLY A 74 23.75 -19.69 -9.97
C GLY A 74 23.25 -18.57 -10.90
N ASP A 75 24.20 -17.84 -11.52
CA ASP A 75 23.94 -16.67 -12.36
C ASP A 75 23.09 -15.58 -11.67
N PHE A 76 23.14 -15.55 -10.33
CA PHE A 76 22.48 -14.54 -9.51
C PHE A 76 23.50 -13.92 -8.57
N LYS A 77 23.76 -12.63 -8.76
CA LYS A 77 24.65 -11.84 -7.94
C LYS A 77 23.87 -10.68 -7.34
N LEU A 78 23.99 -10.54 -6.03
CA LEU A 78 23.57 -9.36 -5.30
C LEU A 78 24.82 -8.61 -4.81
N SER A 79 24.70 -7.32 -4.62
CA SER A 79 25.70 -6.47 -4.01
C SER A 79 25.88 -6.85 -2.54
N LEU A 80 27.11 -6.77 -2.04
CA LEU A 80 27.42 -7.21 -0.68
C LEU A 80 26.66 -6.34 0.33
N PHE A 81 25.75 -6.95 1.08
CA PHE A 81 24.88 -6.27 2.05
C PHE A 81 24.10 -5.08 1.49
N GLY A 82 23.79 -5.08 0.18
CA GLY A 82 23.01 -4.02 -0.45
C GLY A 82 23.81 -2.76 -0.77
N SER A 83 25.14 -2.87 -0.92
CA SER A 83 26.01 -1.73 -1.23
C SER A 83 25.71 -1.03 -2.57
N ASP A 84 25.00 -1.71 -3.47
CA ASP A 84 24.59 -1.19 -4.78
C ASP A 84 23.15 -1.66 -5.13
N PRO A 85 22.13 -0.94 -4.60
CA PRO A 85 20.72 -1.30 -4.79
C PRO A 85 20.24 -1.25 -6.24
N ASP A 86 20.85 -0.41 -7.08
CA ASP A 86 20.47 -0.28 -8.49
C ASP A 86 20.92 -1.53 -9.26
N SER A 87 22.14 -2.00 -9.02
CA SER A 87 22.64 -3.27 -9.56
C SER A 87 21.84 -4.47 -9.04
N ASP A 88 21.42 -4.45 -7.77
CA ASP A 88 20.54 -5.47 -7.20
C ASP A 88 19.19 -5.51 -7.91
N TYR A 89 18.60 -4.34 -8.18
CA TYR A 89 17.35 -4.24 -8.93
C TYR A 89 17.52 -4.82 -10.34
N ASP A 90 18.60 -4.49 -11.05
CA ASP A 90 18.89 -5.03 -12.37
C ASP A 90 19.07 -6.55 -12.35
N SER A 91 19.77 -7.08 -11.35
CA SER A 91 19.99 -8.52 -11.18
C SER A 91 18.69 -9.29 -10.91
N VAL A 92 17.80 -8.70 -10.12
CA VAL A 92 16.49 -9.28 -9.77
C VAL A 92 15.50 -9.15 -10.91
N VAL A 93 15.34 -7.95 -11.48
CA VAL A 93 14.21 -7.61 -12.36
C VAL A 93 14.54 -7.80 -13.84
N ARG A 94 15.80 -7.56 -14.25
CA ARG A 94 16.17 -7.48 -15.68
C ARG A 94 17.07 -8.62 -16.14
N HIS A 95 17.98 -9.10 -15.29
CA HIS A 95 18.96 -10.11 -15.66
C HIS A 95 18.30 -11.42 -16.12
N LEU A 96 18.95 -12.13 -17.05
CA LEU A 96 18.41 -13.32 -17.72
C LEU A 96 17.02 -13.09 -18.33
N ARG A 97 16.76 -11.87 -18.86
CA ARG A 97 15.48 -11.48 -19.47
C ARG A 97 14.32 -11.47 -18.48
N GLY A 98 14.59 -11.10 -17.22
CA GLY A 98 13.59 -10.95 -16.17
C GLY A 98 13.01 -12.25 -15.62
N ARG A 99 13.67 -13.40 -15.85
CA ARG A 99 13.15 -14.73 -15.44
C ARG A 99 12.84 -14.90 -13.95
N ARG A 100 13.32 -14.01 -13.08
CA ARG A 100 13.12 -14.12 -11.61
C ARG A 100 11.81 -13.52 -11.12
N ILE A 101 11.19 -12.64 -11.90
CA ILE A 101 9.96 -11.95 -11.54
C ILE A 101 8.87 -12.31 -12.55
N ASN A 102 7.81 -12.96 -12.08
CA ASN A 102 6.60 -13.18 -12.86
C ASN A 102 5.57 -12.11 -12.47
N ILE A 103 5.36 -11.13 -13.35
CA ILE A 103 4.41 -10.03 -13.09
C ILE A 103 2.95 -10.52 -13.22
N ALA A 104 2.69 -11.49 -14.08
CA ALA A 104 1.34 -12.02 -14.29
C ALA A 104 0.89 -12.89 -13.11
N THR A 105 1.82 -13.63 -12.52
CA THR A 105 1.56 -14.56 -11.40
C THR A 105 2.69 -14.42 -10.36
N PRO A 106 2.63 -13.42 -9.46
CA PRO A 106 3.73 -13.06 -8.56
C PRO A 106 4.25 -14.20 -7.69
N GLU A 107 3.36 -15.06 -7.19
CA GLU A 107 3.67 -16.25 -6.39
C GLU A 107 4.55 -17.27 -7.13
N GLU A 108 4.55 -17.26 -8.46
CA GLU A 108 5.42 -18.13 -9.29
C GLU A 108 6.79 -17.51 -9.57
N SER A 109 7.09 -16.34 -9.02
CA SER A 109 8.40 -15.70 -9.17
C SER A 109 9.51 -16.58 -8.58
N LEU A 110 10.57 -16.87 -9.35
CA LEU A 110 11.71 -17.64 -8.84
C LEU A 110 12.37 -16.98 -7.62
N LEU A 111 12.25 -15.65 -7.49
CA LEU A 111 12.71 -14.92 -6.31
C LEU A 111 12.00 -15.38 -5.01
N LEU A 112 10.79 -15.92 -5.10
CA LEU A 112 10.04 -16.51 -3.99
C LEU A 112 10.22 -18.02 -3.93
N LEU A 113 10.10 -18.71 -5.07
CA LEU A 113 10.07 -20.17 -5.11
C LEU A 113 11.40 -20.81 -4.69
N LYS A 114 12.54 -20.27 -5.13
CA LYS A 114 13.87 -20.83 -4.80
C LYS A 114 14.21 -20.75 -3.30
N PRO A 115 14.14 -19.57 -2.63
CA PRO A 115 14.48 -19.49 -1.21
C PRO A 115 13.48 -20.20 -0.29
N THR A 116 12.27 -20.52 -0.79
CA THR A 116 11.28 -21.32 -0.06
C THR A 116 11.30 -22.81 -0.43
N GLU A 117 12.30 -23.25 -1.20
CA GLU A 117 12.51 -24.64 -1.64
C GLU A 117 11.33 -25.25 -2.40
N GLN A 118 10.45 -24.42 -2.97
CA GLN A 118 9.38 -24.89 -3.85
C GLN A 118 9.92 -25.34 -5.21
N VAL A 119 11.06 -24.77 -5.63
CA VAL A 119 11.77 -25.14 -6.85
C VAL A 119 13.28 -25.09 -6.62
N ALA A 120 14.02 -26.05 -7.19
CA ALA A 120 15.49 -26.11 -7.14
C ALA A 120 16.18 -24.98 -7.94
#